data_AF-A0A229UQL6-F1
#
_entry.id   AF-A0A229UQL6-F1
#
_cell.length_a   1.000
_cell.length_b   1.000
_cell.length_c   1.000
_cell.angle_alpha   90.00
_cell.angle_beta   90.00
_cell.angle_gamma   90.00
#
_symmetry.space_group_name_H-M   'P 1'
#
loop_
_entity.id
_entity.type
_entity.pdbx_description
1 polymer ?
#
loop_
_entity_poly.entity_id
_entity_poly.type
_entity_poly.pdbx_seq_one_letter_code
_entity_poly.pdbx_strand_id
1 'polypeptide(L)'
;MLNAKWKKMLVGSTVGAMLVVGAAGAAFAADAASPAKSEKHAAKHQAKLEQKAAAQGLTVQQLLDRQAARKAALEEKAKAAGLTMEQYKAQRQAEHQAKLEQAAAAKGLTVEQLKAQHKERHDKVVEQAKAAGLTVQQWKDRKKAEHEAKLEAKAQKKGITVEQLKAQLAAKKAAK
;
A
#
# COMPACT_ATOMS: atom_id res chain seq x y z
N MET A 1 -42.19 -25.74 1.44
CA MET A 1 -43.23 -25.17 2.30
C MET A 1 -43.17 -23.64 2.16
N LEU A 2 -44.06 -23.06 1.36
CA LEU A 2 -44.19 -21.62 1.19
C LEU A 2 -45.21 -21.10 2.22
N ASN A 3 -44.78 -20.22 3.12
CA ASN A 3 -45.69 -19.52 4.04
C ASN A 3 -46.23 -18.26 3.37
N ALA A 4 -47.51 -18.34 2.98
CA ALA A 4 -48.38 -17.21 2.71
C ALA A 4 -48.83 -16.55 4.05
N LYS A 5 -49.55 -15.42 3.93
CA LYS A 5 -50.37 -14.73 4.95
C LYS A 5 -49.55 -13.84 5.92
N TRP A 6 -49.66 -12.50 5.93
CA TRP A 6 -50.88 -11.69 5.94
C TRP A 6 -50.77 -10.34 5.20
N LYS A 7 -51.93 -9.98 4.64
CA LYS A 7 -52.30 -8.72 3.99
C LYS A 7 -53.23 -7.97 4.96
N LYS A 8 -53.09 -6.64 4.98
CA LYS A 8 -54.11 -5.63 5.30
C LYS A 8 -54.64 -5.59 6.74
N MET A 9 -54.36 -4.48 7.42
CA MET A 9 -55.41 -3.67 8.04
C MET A 9 -55.08 -2.19 7.84
N LEU A 10 -55.99 -1.53 7.13
CA LEU A 10 -56.10 -0.09 6.95
C LEU A 10 -57.45 0.26 7.57
N VAL A 11 -57.45 0.97 8.69
CA VAL A 11 -58.60 1.69 9.27
C VAL A 11 -57.93 2.82 10.06
N GLY A 12 -58.10 4.11 9.80
CA GLY A 12 -59.28 4.81 9.36
C GLY A 12 -59.73 5.72 10.51
N SER A 13 -60.04 6.98 10.19
CA SER A 13 -60.69 8.01 11.01
C SER A 13 -59.83 8.98 11.86
N THR A 14 -59.59 10.14 11.25
CA THR A 14 -60.13 11.46 11.65
C THR A 14 -60.20 11.80 13.14
N VAL A 15 -59.59 12.91 13.52
CA VAL A 15 -60.25 14.13 14.06
C VAL A 15 -59.18 15.22 14.14
N GLY A 16 -59.47 16.38 13.56
CA GLY A 16 -58.61 17.56 13.66
C GLY A 16 -58.65 18.19 15.05
N ALA A 17 -57.54 18.78 15.47
CA ALA A 17 -57.53 19.76 16.55
C ALA A 17 -56.33 20.71 16.41
N MET A 18 -56.67 21.98 16.25
CA MET A 18 -55.98 23.18 16.71
C MET A 18 -54.52 23.43 16.31
N LEU A 19 -54.43 24.32 15.32
CA LEU A 19 -53.39 25.33 15.16
C LEU A 19 -53.25 26.14 16.46
N VAL A 20 -52.14 25.97 17.19
CA VAL A 20 -51.69 26.89 18.24
C VAL A 20 -50.46 27.63 17.71
N VAL A 21 -50.64 28.92 17.42
CA VAL A 21 -49.54 29.87 17.26
C VAL A 21 -48.94 30.11 18.64
N GLY A 22 -47.82 29.45 18.94
CA GLY A 22 -46.97 29.73 20.09
C GLY A 22 -45.70 30.42 19.62
N ALA A 23 -45.68 31.76 19.69
CA ALA A 23 -44.44 32.51 19.65
C ALA A 23 -43.78 32.47 21.03
N ALA A 24 -42.58 31.90 21.13
CA ALA A 24 -41.47 32.27 22.01
C ALA A 24 -40.56 31.07 22.32
N GLY A 25 -39.26 31.25 22.13
CA GLY A 25 -38.22 30.48 22.83
C GLY A 25 -37.65 29.31 22.04
N ALA A 26 -36.46 29.49 21.48
CA ALA A 26 -35.65 28.42 20.90
C ALA A 26 -35.35 27.32 21.93
N ALA A 27 -35.89 26.14 21.63
CA ALA A 27 -35.40 24.79 21.91
C ALA A 27 -34.30 24.60 22.98
N PHE A 28 -34.72 24.13 24.15
CA PHE A 28 -34.03 23.04 24.82
C PHE A 28 -34.20 21.78 23.94
N ALA A 29 -33.13 21.36 23.24
CA ALA A 29 -33.01 20.02 22.70
C ALA A 29 -32.07 19.23 23.60
N ALA A 30 -32.67 18.29 24.34
CA ALA A 30 -32.01 17.26 25.08
C ALA A 30 -31.20 16.36 24.15
N ASP A 31 -30.11 15.82 24.71
CA ASP A 31 -29.60 14.48 24.42
C ASP A 31 -29.29 14.16 22.95
N ALA A 32 -28.21 14.74 22.44
CA ALA A 32 -27.42 14.09 21.41
C ALA A 32 -26.06 13.76 22.03
N ALA A 33 -25.93 12.54 22.53
CA ALA A 33 -24.62 11.92 22.73
C ALA A 33 -23.78 12.14 21.46
N SER A 34 -22.77 12.99 21.60
CA SER A 34 -21.95 13.55 20.53
C SER A 34 -21.39 12.48 19.58
N PRO A 35 -21.77 12.45 18.29
CA PRO A 35 -21.08 11.65 17.26
C PRO A 35 -19.80 12.35 16.76
N ALA A 36 -19.30 13.39 17.44
CA ALA A 36 -18.18 14.21 16.94
C ALA A 36 -16.83 13.46 16.85
N LYS A 37 -16.71 12.26 17.45
CA LYS A 37 -15.50 11.43 17.36
C LYS A 37 -15.53 10.44 16.19
N SER A 38 -16.68 9.93 15.76
CA SER A 38 -16.77 8.96 14.65
C SER A 38 -16.61 9.64 13.29
N GLU A 39 -17.13 10.85 13.11
CA GLU A 39 -17.00 11.63 11.87
C GLU A 39 -15.57 12.08 11.61
N LYS A 40 -14.83 12.51 12.66
CA LYS A 40 -13.41 12.86 12.51
C LYS A 40 -12.54 11.68 12.09
N HIS A 41 -12.89 10.46 12.49
CA HIS A 41 -12.18 9.25 12.06
C HIS A 41 -12.55 8.83 10.62
N ALA A 42 -13.83 8.95 10.24
CA ALA A 42 -14.29 8.66 8.89
C ALA A 42 -13.73 9.66 7.85
N ALA A 43 -13.76 10.96 8.17
CA ALA A 43 -13.19 12.02 7.33
C ALA A 43 -11.67 11.88 7.17
N LYS A 44 -10.95 11.53 8.24
CA LYS A 44 -9.51 11.23 8.16
C LYS A 44 -9.22 10.01 7.29
N HIS A 45 -10.07 8.99 7.31
CA HIS A 45 -9.90 7.80 6.48
C HIS A 45 -10.09 8.12 4.99
N GLN A 46 -11.13 8.89 4.64
CA GLN A 46 -11.37 9.36 3.27
C GLN A 46 -10.23 10.24 2.77
N ALA A 47 -9.80 11.24 3.54
CA ALA A 47 -8.67 12.10 3.16
C ALA A 47 -7.39 11.30 2.91
N LYS A 48 -7.15 10.21 3.67
CA LYS A 48 -5.99 9.33 3.48
C LYS A 48 -6.10 8.47 2.22
N LEU A 49 -7.32 8.07 1.84
CA LEU A 49 -7.57 7.35 0.59
C LEU A 49 -7.39 8.27 -0.62
N GLU A 50 -7.93 9.49 -0.56
CA GLU A 50 -7.75 10.52 -1.59
C GLU A 50 -6.27 10.87 -1.77
N GLN A 51 -5.53 11.09 -0.67
CA GLN A 51 -4.10 11.36 -0.73
C GLN A 51 -3.32 10.19 -1.35
N LYS A 52 -3.66 8.94 -1.00
CA LYS A 52 -3.03 7.75 -1.60
C LYS A 52 -3.37 7.60 -3.08
N ALA A 53 -4.61 7.90 -3.45
CA ALA A 53 -5.08 7.85 -4.83
C ALA A 53 -4.34 8.91 -5.67
N ALA A 54 -4.27 10.15 -5.18
CA ALA A 54 -3.54 11.26 -5.79
C ALA A 54 -2.04 10.97 -5.92
N ALA A 55 -1.41 10.41 -4.87
CA ALA A 55 0.00 10.01 -4.91
C ALA A 55 0.28 8.90 -5.95
N GLN A 56 -0.73 8.12 -6.34
CA GLN A 56 -0.63 7.07 -7.34
C GLN A 56 -1.18 7.49 -8.71
N GLY A 57 -1.69 8.72 -8.86
CA GLY A 57 -2.34 9.20 -10.08
C GLY A 57 -3.61 8.43 -10.44
N LEU A 58 -4.30 7.85 -9.46
CA LEU A 58 -5.50 7.04 -9.62
C LEU A 58 -6.69 7.72 -8.94
N THR A 59 -7.92 7.35 -9.32
CA THR A 59 -9.11 7.72 -8.53
C THR A 59 -9.24 6.85 -7.28
N VAL A 60 -9.96 7.33 -6.26
CA VAL A 60 -10.20 6.54 -5.03
C VAL A 60 -10.87 5.21 -5.35
N GLN A 61 -11.82 5.20 -6.29
CA GLN A 61 -12.49 3.99 -6.77
C GLN A 61 -11.50 3.02 -7.42
N GLN A 62 -10.66 3.48 -8.35
CA GLN A 62 -9.64 2.64 -8.98
C GLN A 62 -8.63 2.08 -7.97
N LEU A 63 -8.28 2.85 -6.94
CA LEU A 63 -7.41 2.39 -5.87
C LEU A 63 -8.07 1.27 -5.05
N LEU A 64 -9.37 1.39 -4.74
CA LEU A 64 -10.13 0.36 -4.04
C LEU A 64 -10.29 -0.90 -4.89
N ASP A 65 -10.64 -0.76 -6.17
CA ASP A 65 -10.75 -1.88 -7.12
C ASP A 65 -9.41 -2.61 -7.26
N ARG A 66 -8.30 -1.86 -7.35
CA ARG A 66 -6.95 -2.44 -7.37
C ARG A 66 -6.61 -3.17 -6.08
N GLN A 67 -7.06 -2.67 -4.92
CA GLN A 67 -6.88 -3.35 -3.65
C GLN A 67 -7.73 -4.62 -3.57
N ALA A 68 -8.97 -4.58 -4.02
CA ALA A 68 -9.86 -5.74 -4.09
C ALA A 68 -9.29 -6.81 -5.04
N ALA A 69 -8.85 -6.42 -6.24
CA ALA A 69 -8.20 -7.31 -7.20
C ALA A 69 -6.91 -7.93 -6.62
N ARG A 70 -6.11 -7.16 -5.87
CA ARG A 70 -4.94 -7.70 -5.16
C ARG A 70 -5.30 -8.71 -4.08
N LYS A 71 -6.37 -8.46 -3.32
CA LYS A 71 -6.85 -9.41 -2.29
C LYS A 71 -7.37 -10.68 -2.93
N ALA A 72 -8.22 -10.57 -3.95
CA ALA A 72 -8.73 -11.70 -4.72
C ALA A 72 -7.57 -12.52 -5.32
N ALA A 73 -6.56 -11.87 -5.91
CA ALA A 73 -5.39 -12.57 -6.44
C ALA A 73 -4.54 -13.25 -5.36
N LEU A 74 -4.53 -12.75 -4.12
CA LEU A 74 -3.87 -13.40 -2.98
C LEU A 74 -4.67 -14.60 -2.47
N GLU A 75 -5.98 -14.47 -2.40
CA GLU A 75 -6.88 -15.57 -2.03
C GLU A 75 -6.84 -16.70 -3.05
N GLU A 76 -6.86 -16.37 -4.35
CA GLU A 76 -6.69 -17.36 -5.42
C GLU A 76 -5.33 -18.06 -5.34
N LYS A 77 -4.24 -17.33 -5.03
CA LYS A 77 -2.92 -17.96 -4.81
C LYS A 77 -2.90 -18.85 -3.57
N ALA A 78 -3.57 -18.45 -2.49
CA ALA A 78 -3.68 -19.26 -1.29
C ALA A 78 -4.47 -20.56 -1.59
N LYS A 79 -5.63 -20.44 -2.25
CA LYS A 79 -6.43 -21.59 -2.69
C LYS A 79 -5.68 -22.50 -3.67
N ALA A 80 -4.96 -21.93 -4.64
CA ALA A 80 -4.15 -22.69 -5.58
C ALA A 80 -3.00 -23.44 -4.88
N ALA A 81 -2.47 -22.89 -3.80
CA ALA A 81 -1.51 -23.58 -2.93
C ALA A 81 -2.17 -24.60 -1.99
N GLY A 82 -3.50 -24.73 -2.00
CA GLY A 82 -4.25 -25.59 -1.07
C GLY A 82 -4.23 -25.11 0.38
N LEU A 83 -3.92 -23.83 0.62
CA LEU A 83 -3.72 -23.24 1.94
C LEU A 83 -4.80 -22.21 2.24
N THR A 84 -5.15 -22.06 3.52
CA THR A 84 -5.95 -20.92 3.96
C THR A 84 -5.16 -19.62 3.82
N MET A 85 -5.84 -18.48 3.69
CA MET A 85 -5.17 -17.17 3.55
C MET A 85 -4.21 -16.88 4.72
N GLU A 86 -4.54 -17.32 5.93
CA GLU A 86 -3.67 -17.19 7.10
C GLU A 86 -2.43 -18.10 7.02
N GLN A 87 -2.59 -19.36 6.61
CA GLN A 87 -1.46 -20.27 6.40
C GLN A 87 -0.56 -19.80 5.26
N TYR A 88 -1.12 -19.31 4.15
CA TYR A 88 -0.36 -18.76 3.04
C TYR A 88 0.44 -17.51 3.47
N LYS A 89 -0.15 -16.62 4.27
CA LYS A 89 0.58 -15.49 4.85
C LYS A 89 1.70 -15.96 5.78
N ALA A 90 1.42 -16.91 6.68
CA ALA A 90 2.40 -17.44 7.61
C ALA A 90 3.58 -18.11 6.90
N GLN A 91 3.31 -18.91 5.86
CA GLN A 91 4.35 -19.51 5.02
C GLN A 91 5.21 -18.45 4.34
N ARG A 92 4.59 -17.42 3.75
CA ARG A 92 5.33 -16.32 3.10
C ARG A 92 6.16 -15.51 4.08
N GLN A 93 5.68 -15.33 5.31
CA GLN A 93 6.45 -14.69 6.38
C GLN A 93 7.62 -15.57 6.81
N ALA A 94 7.40 -16.87 7.01
CA ALA A 94 8.46 -17.83 7.34
C ALA A 94 9.54 -17.90 6.24
N GLU A 95 9.15 -17.98 4.97
CA GLU A 95 10.08 -17.92 3.83
C GLU A 95 10.89 -16.62 3.81
N HIS A 96 10.24 -15.49 4.10
CA HIS A 96 10.92 -14.20 4.15
C HIS A 96 11.92 -14.16 5.31
N GLN A 97 11.53 -14.68 6.48
CA GLN A 97 12.38 -14.77 7.67
C GLN A 97 13.60 -15.66 7.38
N ALA A 98 13.37 -16.86 6.84
CA ALA A 98 14.42 -17.79 6.45
C ALA A 98 15.39 -17.19 5.42
N LYS A 99 14.88 -16.42 4.44
CA LYS A 99 15.74 -15.70 3.49
C LYS A 99 16.57 -14.61 4.16
N LEU A 100 16.01 -13.89 5.14
CA LEU A 100 16.78 -12.91 5.91
C LEU A 100 17.86 -13.58 6.75
N GLU A 101 17.54 -14.70 7.41
CA GLU A 101 18.48 -15.49 8.20
C GLU A 101 19.59 -16.07 7.32
N GLN A 102 19.25 -16.65 6.17
CA GLN A 102 20.23 -17.13 5.19
C GLN A 102 21.10 -15.99 4.66
N ALA A 103 20.52 -14.84 4.30
CA ALA A 103 21.28 -13.70 3.83
C ALA A 103 22.19 -13.10 4.92
N ALA A 104 21.77 -13.18 6.18
CA ALA A 104 22.55 -12.74 7.33
C ALA A 104 23.70 -13.72 7.58
N ALA A 105 23.41 -15.02 7.66
CA ALA A 105 24.39 -16.10 7.81
C ALA A 105 25.43 -16.11 6.67
N ALA A 106 25.00 -15.94 5.42
CA ALA A 106 25.89 -15.86 4.26
C ALA A 106 26.87 -14.68 4.33
N LYS A 107 26.52 -13.62 5.08
CA LYS A 107 27.38 -12.46 5.32
C LYS A 107 28.10 -12.51 6.67
N GLY A 108 27.89 -13.56 7.48
CA GLY A 108 28.39 -13.64 8.85
C GLY A 108 27.83 -12.56 9.78
N LEU A 109 26.63 -12.05 9.48
CA LEU A 109 25.95 -10.99 10.24
C LEU A 109 24.71 -11.55 10.93
N THR A 110 24.22 -10.85 11.95
CA THR A 110 22.88 -11.12 12.49
C THR A 110 21.79 -10.51 11.62
N VAL A 111 20.56 -11.03 11.71
CA VAL A 111 19.40 -10.49 10.98
C VAL A 111 19.18 -9.01 11.30
N GLU A 112 19.37 -8.61 12.55
CA GLU A 112 19.24 -7.21 12.99
C GLU A 112 20.33 -6.31 12.38
N GLN A 113 21.58 -6.78 12.32
CA GLN A 113 22.65 -6.06 11.63
C GLN A 113 22.40 -5.95 10.12
N LEU A 114 21.86 -7.00 9.49
CA LEU A 114 21.50 -6.96 8.07
C LEU A 114 20.36 -5.97 7.80
N LYS A 115 19.34 -5.94 8.66
CA LYS A 115 18.27 -4.94 8.61
C LYS A 115 18.81 -3.52 8.82
N ALA A 116 19.69 -3.32 9.80
CA ALA A 116 20.33 -2.04 10.07
C ALA A 116 21.16 -1.56 8.87
N GLN A 117 21.97 -2.44 8.27
CA GLN A 117 22.73 -2.12 7.06
C GLN A 117 21.79 -1.74 5.90
N HIS A 118 20.69 -2.49 5.70
CA HIS A 118 19.71 -2.14 4.66
C HIS A 118 19.07 -0.78 4.91
N LYS A 119 18.75 -0.47 6.17
CA LYS A 119 18.19 0.82 6.58
C LYS A 119 19.18 1.96 6.37
N GLU A 120 20.42 1.80 6.81
CA GLU A 120 21.47 2.82 6.61
C GLU A 120 21.73 3.08 5.13
N ARG A 121 21.78 2.03 4.30
CA ARG A 121 21.90 2.18 2.84
C ARG A 121 20.69 2.90 2.24
N HIS A 122 19.49 2.60 2.72
CA HIS A 122 18.27 3.27 2.30
C HIS A 122 18.31 4.76 2.67
N ASP A 123 18.66 5.07 3.92
CA ASP A 123 18.72 6.44 4.43
C ASP A 123 19.78 7.25 3.68
N LYS A 124 20.96 6.67 3.39
CA LYS A 124 21.96 7.28 2.50
C LYS A 124 21.40 7.61 1.12
N VAL A 125 20.62 6.71 0.52
CA VAL A 125 19.99 6.95 -0.79
C VAL A 125 18.92 8.05 -0.70
N VAL A 126 18.14 8.08 0.39
CA VAL A 126 17.15 9.14 0.64
C VAL A 126 17.83 10.49 0.79
N GLU A 127 18.89 10.59 1.59
CA GLU A 127 19.66 11.81 1.77
C GLU A 127 20.32 12.25 0.46
N GLN A 128 20.88 11.33 -0.33
CA GLN A 128 21.44 11.63 -1.65
C GLN A 128 20.37 12.10 -2.66
N ALA A 129 19.16 11.54 -2.59
CA ALA A 129 18.04 11.99 -3.41
C ALA A 129 17.59 13.40 -3.01
N LYS A 130 17.41 13.65 -1.71
CA LYS A 130 17.09 14.98 -1.17
C LYS A 130 18.14 16.03 -1.50
N ALA A 131 19.42 15.71 -1.32
CA ALA A 131 20.53 16.61 -1.66
C ALA A 131 20.56 16.96 -3.15
N ALA A 132 20.09 16.06 -4.02
CA ALA A 132 19.93 16.32 -5.45
C ALA A 132 18.60 17.02 -5.80
N GLY A 133 17.72 17.31 -4.83
CA GLY A 133 16.39 17.85 -5.06
C GLY A 133 15.44 16.90 -5.79
N LEU A 134 15.74 15.60 -5.79
CA LEU A 134 15.03 14.58 -6.54
C LEU A 134 14.28 13.63 -5.60
N THR A 135 13.22 13.00 -6.10
CA THR A 135 12.64 11.85 -5.40
C THR A 135 13.61 10.67 -5.42
N VAL A 136 13.49 9.75 -4.44
CA VAL A 136 14.31 8.53 -4.37
C VAL A 136 14.23 7.73 -5.68
N GLN A 137 13.07 7.70 -6.32
CA GLN A 137 12.87 6.99 -7.57
C GLN A 137 13.64 7.66 -8.71
N GLN A 138 13.46 8.97 -8.91
CA GLN A 138 14.20 9.73 -9.93
C GLN A 138 15.72 9.66 -9.72
N TRP A 139 16.18 9.70 -8.47
CA TRP A 139 17.61 9.55 -8.16
C TRP A 139 18.13 8.16 -8.53
N LYS A 140 17.36 7.10 -8.27
CA LYS A 140 17.71 5.73 -8.68
C LYS A 140 17.76 5.60 -10.20
N ASP A 141 16.81 6.19 -10.91
CA ASP A 141 16.76 6.14 -12.37
C ASP A 141 17.94 6.91 -12.99
N ARG A 142 18.25 8.10 -12.46
CA ARG A 142 19.47 8.84 -12.82
C ARG A 142 20.73 8.01 -12.58
N LYS A 143 20.84 7.32 -11.43
CA LYS A 143 22.02 6.50 -11.13
C LYS A 143 22.15 5.29 -12.05
N LYS A 144 21.04 4.70 -12.50
CA LYS A 144 21.05 3.65 -13.51
C LYS A 144 21.52 4.17 -14.85
N ALA A 145 20.97 5.31 -15.30
CA ALA A 145 21.38 5.94 -16.55
C ALA A 145 22.88 6.33 -16.52
N GLU A 146 23.37 6.90 -15.43
CA GLU A 146 24.81 7.19 -15.24
C GLU A 146 25.67 5.92 -15.28
N HIS A 147 25.18 4.80 -14.75
CA HIS A 147 25.89 3.54 -14.77
C HIS A 147 25.93 2.94 -16.19
N GLU A 148 24.82 2.98 -16.92
CA GLU A 148 24.73 2.53 -18.31
C GLU A 148 25.63 3.36 -19.22
N ALA A 149 25.57 4.69 -19.12
CA ALA A 149 26.44 5.59 -19.87
C ALA A 149 27.93 5.33 -19.56
N LYS A 150 28.28 4.99 -18.30
CA LYS A 150 29.64 4.59 -17.94
C LYS A 150 30.06 3.24 -18.53
N LEU A 151 29.14 2.29 -18.64
CA LEU A 151 29.41 1.01 -19.30
C LEU A 151 29.62 1.21 -20.80
N GLU A 152 28.80 2.04 -21.44
CA GLU A 152 28.96 2.45 -22.84
C GLU A 152 30.29 3.15 -23.08
N ALA A 153 30.61 4.17 -22.28
CA ALA A 153 31.89 4.87 -22.40
C ALA A 153 33.09 3.93 -22.19
N LYS A 154 33.01 2.99 -21.25
CA LYS A 154 34.07 1.99 -21.04
C LYS A 154 34.15 0.97 -22.18
N ALA A 155 33.01 0.62 -22.77
CA ALA A 155 32.93 -0.29 -23.91
C ALA A 155 33.58 0.36 -25.13
N GLN A 156 33.19 1.59 -25.44
CA GLN A 156 33.80 2.42 -26.50
C GLN A 156 35.31 2.60 -26.29
N LYS A 157 35.76 2.96 -25.08
CA LYS A 157 37.20 3.10 -24.76
C LYS A 157 38.00 1.83 -24.97
N LYS A 158 37.39 0.66 -24.79
CA LYS A 158 38.04 -0.62 -25.00
C LYS A 158 37.88 -1.14 -26.43
N GLY A 159 37.07 -0.50 -27.26
CA GLY A 159 36.69 -1.00 -28.58
C GLY A 159 35.86 -2.28 -28.53
N ILE A 160 35.09 -2.48 -27.46
CA ILE A 160 34.32 -3.69 -27.19
C ILE A 160 32.83 -3.32 -27.08
N THR A 161 31.92 -4.25 -27.35
CA THR A 161 30.47 -3.99 -27.12
C THR A 161 30.13 -3.94 -25.63
N VAL A 162 29.02 -3.28 -25.28
CA VAL A 162 28.52 -3.18 -23.90
C VAL A 162 28.23 -4.57 -23.31
N GLU A 163 27.69 -5.49 -24.10
CA GLU A 163 27.39 -6.87 -23.68
C GLU A 163 28.66 -7.65 -23.34
N GLN A 164 29.68 -7.58 -24.19
CA GLN A 164 30.98 -8.18 -23.90
C GLN A 164 31.65 -7.55 -22.67
N LEU A 165 31.48 -6.24 -22.44
CA LEU A 165 31.99 -5.57 -21.24
C LEU A 165 31.24 -6.02 -19.97
N LYS A 166 29.91 -6.15 -20.03
CA LYS A 166 29.09 -6.71 -18.95
C LYS A 166 29.51 -8.14 -18.64
N ALA A 167 29.72 -8.98 -19.67
CA ALA A 167 30.18 -10.35 -19.52
C ALA A 167 31.55 -10.43 -18.82
N GLN A 168 32.51 -9.56 -19.21
CA GLN A 168 33.81 -9.49 -18.53
C GLN A 168 33.69 -9.04 -17.06
N LEU A 169 32.81 -8.07 -16.76
CA LEU A 169 32.58 -7.64 -15.38
C LEU A 169 31.90 -8.72 -14.54
N ALA A 170 30.99 -9.49 -15.13
CA ALA A 170 30.35 -10.63 -14.48
C ALA A 170 31.35 -11.75 -14.22
N ALA A 171 32.17 -12.11 -15.22
CA ALA A 171 33.25 -13.09 -15.08
C ALA A 171 34.26 -12.69 -13.99
N LYS A 172 34.68 -11.41 -13.95
CA LYS A 172 35.56 -10.89 -12.89
C LYS A 172 34.92 -10.89 -11.51
N LYS A 173 33.60 -10.70 -11.41
CA LYS A 173 32.88 -10.81 -10.13
C LYS A 173 32.70 -12.25 -9.68
N ALA A 174 32.55 -13.19 -10.61
CA ALA A 174 32.44 -14.61 -10.30
C ALA A 174 33.79 -15.24 -9.93
N ALA A 175 34.90 -14.67 -10.43
CA ALA A 175 36.26 -15.11 -10.13
C ALA A 175 36.84 -14.50 -8.83
N LYS A 176 36.08 -13.70 -8.09
CA LYS A 176 36.50 -13.01 -6.86
C LYS A 176 35.68 -13.52 -5.68
#